data_AF-S7SS66-F1
#
_entry.id   AF-S7SS66-F1
#
_cell.length_a   1.000
_cell.length_b   1.000
_cell.length_c   1.000
_cell.angle_alpha   90.00
_cell.angle_beta   90.00
_cell.angle_gamma   90.00
#
_symmetry.space_group_name_H-M   'P 1'
#
loop_
_entity.id
_entity.type
_entity.pdbx_description
1 polymer ?
#
loop_
_entity_poly.entity_id
_entity_poly.type
_entity_poly.pdbx_seq_one_letter_code
_entity_poly.pdbx_strand_id
1 'polypeptide(L)'
;MALLMTDDENEAVQLAAEMDELNRERQQLVAQIAEEAADMVRRQFPPEEHRVLVVAGEGWNAGVVGIVASKLVEQFYRPAVVLSIDREKGIAKGSARSIHGFDLFASLSQCRDLLPHFGGHPMAAGMTLSLDDVEELRQRLNDIAAETLSEDDFTPPTFIDASCSIAELTLDAARGLERFAPFGVGNPRPLVLIEGASVETMRRVGANGAI
;
A
#
# COMPACT_ATOMS: atom_id res chain seq x y z
N MET A 1 -22.30 6.22 10.15
CA MET A 1 -23.13 5.68 11.26
C MET A 1 -24.62 5.80 10.95
N ALA A 2 -25.14 6.97 10.58
CA ALA A 2 -26.58 7.15 10.27
C ALA A 2 -27.15 6.12 9.26
N LEU A 3 -26.47 5.90 8.13
CA LEU A 3 -26.89 4.90 7.13
C LEU A 3 -27.05 3.48 7.70
N LEU A 4 -26.22 3.10 8.69
CA LEU A 4 -26.24 1.75 9.28
C LEU A 4 -27.26 1.62 10.42
N MET A 5 -27.92 2.72 10.81
CA MET A 5 -28.81 2.78 11.99
C MET A 5 -30.22 3.25 11.66
N THR A 6 -30.48 3.73 10.44
CA THR A 6 -31.82 4.15 10.03
C THR A 6 -32.69 2.93 9.66
N ASP A 7 -33.95 2.96 10.07
CA ASP A 7 -34.99 2.00 9.68
C ASP A 7 -35.88 2.55 8.55
N ASP A 8 -35.66 3.80 8.10
CA ASP A 8 -36.39 4.41 6.98
C ASP A 8 -35.66 4.11 5.66
N GLU A 9 -36.30 3.34 4.79
CA GLU A 9 -35.77 2.95 3.48
C GLU A 9 -35.44 4.16 2.59
N ASN A 10 -36.26 5.23 2.64
CA ASN A 10 -36.01 6.42 1.83
C ASN A 10 -34.78 7.19 2.34
N GLU A 11 -34.64 7.32 3.66
CA GLU A 11 -33.46 7.92 4.27
C GLU A 11 -32.20 7.11 3.96
N ALA A 12 -32.28 5.79 4.05
CA ALA A 12 -31.17 4.89 3.70
C ALA A 12 -30.71 5.06 2.25
N VAL A 13 -31.64 5.16 1.29
CA VAL A 13 -31.30 5.39 -0.12
C VAL A 13 -30.60 6.73 -0.32
N GLN A 14 -31.07 7.80 0.33
CA GLN A 14 -30.45 9.12 0.25
C GLN A 14 -29.03 9.12 0.83
N LEU A 15 -28.86 8.58 2.04
CA LEU A 15 -27.56 8.47 2.70
C LEU A 15 -26.58 7.59 1.91
N ALA A 16 -27.06 6.52 1.27
CA ALA A 16 -26.24 5.68 0.40
C ALA A 16 -25.75 6.44 -0.84
N ALA A 17 -26.61 7.24 -1.47
CA ALA A 17 -26.21 8.06 -2.61
C ALA A 17 -25.17 9.13 -2.23
N GLU A 18 -25.34 9.78 -1.08
CA GLU A 18 -24.35 10.73 -0.55
C GLU A 18 -23.00 10.05 -0.25
N MET A 19 -23.02 8.86 0.38
CA MET A 19 -21.81 8.08 0.62
C MET A 19 -21.10 7.67 -0.67
N ASP A 20 -21.85 7.30 -1.72
CA ASP A 20 -21.25 6.96 -3.02
C ASP A 20 -20.57 8.16 -3.67
N GLU A 21 -21.18 9.35 -3.59
CA GLU A 21 -20.59 10.57 -4.12
C GLU A 21 -19.31 10.95 -3.38
N LEU A 22 -19.32 10.98 -2.04
CA LEU A 22 -18.11 11.22 -1.23
C LEU A 22 -17.03 10.18 -1.49
N ASN A 23 -17.41 8.93 -1.74
CA ASN A 23 -16.47 7.86 -2.08
C ASN A 23 -15.83 8.09 -3.46
N ARG A 24 -16.57 8.57 -4.47
CA ARG A 24 -16.05 8.94 -5.78
C ARG A 24 -15.10 10.13 -5.69
N GLU A 25 -15.47 11.18 -4.97
CA GLU A 25 -14.61 12.34 -4.73
C GLU A 25 -13.28 11.91 -4.06
N ARG A 26 -13.37 11.07 -3.02
CA ARG A 26 -12.17 10.51 -2.35
C ARG A 26 -11.31 9.72 -3.34
N GLN A 27 -11.90 8.89 -4.19
CA GLN A 27 -11.16 8.10 -5.18
C GLN A 27 -10.43 9.00 -6.20
N GLN A 28 -11.08 10.06 -6.68
CA GLN A 28 -10.46 11.03 -7.58
C GLN A 28 -9.28 11.74 -6.91
N LEU A 29 -9.47 12.20 -5.67
CA LEU A 29 -8.42 12.86 -4.88
C LEU A 29 -7.23 11.92 -4.63
N VAL A 30 -7.49 10.66 -4.28
CA VAL A 30 -6.45 9.63 -4.12
C VAL A 30 -5.69 9.42 -5.42
N ALA A 31 -6.38 9.31 -6.55
CA ALA A 31 -5.75 9.09 -7.85
C ALA A 31 -4.83 10.26 -8.23
N GLN A 32 -5.31 11.50 -8.03
CA GLN A 32 -4.52 12.70 -8.27
C GLN A 32 -3.25 12.74 -7.40
N ILE A 33 -3.41 12.62 -6.07
CA ILE A 33 -2.28 12.70 -5.13
C ILE A 33 -1.31 11.54 -5.36
N ALA A 34 -1.79 10.35 -5.70
CA ALA A 34 -0.94 9.21 -5.99
C ALA A 34 -0.08 9.44 -7.24
N GLU A 35 -0.64 10.04 -8.30
CA GLU A 35 0.13 10.37 -9.49
C GLU A 35 1.19 11.45 -9.19
N GLU A 36 0.82 12.50 -8.47
CA GLU A 36 1.76 13.56 -8.04
C GLU A 36 2.90 12.99 -7.18
N ALA A 37 2.58 12.12 -6.23
CA ALA A 37 3.56 11.47 -5.36
C ALA A 37 4.46 10.51 -6.15
N ALA A 38 3.90 9.73 -7.08
CA ALA A 38 4.68 8.83 -7.94
C ALA A 38 5.60 9.60 -8.88
N ASP A 39 5.17 10.74 -9.42
CA ASP A 39 6.01 11.64 -10.20
C ASP A 39 7.15 12.23 -9.36
N MET A 40 6.88 12.60 -8.11
CA MET A 40 7.90 13.06 -7.17
C MET A 40 8.95 11.98 -6.90
N VAL A 41 8.52 10.74 -6.66
CA VAL A 41 9.42 9.58 -6.51
C VAL A 41 10.29 9.42 -7.76
N ARG A 42 9.70 9.34 -8.95
CA ARG A 42 10.44 9.12 -10.20
C ARG A 42 11.47 10.20 -10.50
N ARG A 43 11.22 11.46 -10.09
CA ARG A 43 12.08 12.60 -10.42
C ARG A 43 13.12 12.93 -9.36
N GLN A 44 12.79 12.70 -8.09
CA GLN A 44 13.59 13.19 -6.96
C GLN A 44 14.09 12.08 -6.06
N PHE A 45 13.35 10.97 -5.94
CA PHE A 45 13.63 9.90 -5.00
C PHE A 45 13.52 8.51 -5.68
N PRO A 46 14.30 8.23 -6.73
CA PRO A 46 14.19 6.98 -7.49
C PRO A 46 14.44 5.75 -6.59
N PRO A 47 13.65 4.67 -6.69
CA PRO A 47 13.76 3.47 -5.84
C PRO A 47 15.10 2.73 -5.88
N GLU A 48 15.92 2.99 -6.90
CA GLU A 48 17.27 2.47 -7.06
C GLU A 48 18.26 3.15 -6.09
N GLU A 49 17.97 4.39 -5.69
CA GLU A 49 18.79 5.20 -4.77
C GLU A 49 18.16 5.30 -3.38
N HIS A 50 16.83 5.13 -3.29
CA HIS A 50 16.06 5.26 -2.06
C HIS A 50 15.36 3.96 -1.68
N ARG A 51 15.83 3.36 -0.58
CA ARG A 51 15.26 2.15 0.05
C ARG A 51 13.92 2.44 0.72
N VAL A 52 13.69 3.66 1.20
CA VAL A 52 12.41 4.13 1.76
C VAL A 52 11.98 5.40 1.03
N LEU A 53 10.76 5.40 0.50
CA LEU A 53 10.19 6.53 -0.21
C LEU A 53 9.51 7.48 0.78
N VAL A 54 10.05 8.69 0.95
CA VAL A 54 9.45 9.71 1.81
C VAL A 54 9.10 10.93 0.96
N VAL A 55 7.80 11.09 0.69
CA VAL A 55 7.27 12.19 -0.13
C VAL A 55 6.35 13.09 0.68
N ALA A 56 6.41 14.39 0.42
CA ALA A 56 5.62 15.39 1.11
C ALA A 56 5.07 16.41 0.11
N GLY A 57 3.78 16.71 0.20
CA GLY A 57 3.12 17.63 -0.72
C GLY A 57 2.19 18.61 -0.01
N GLU A 58 2.15 19.83 -0.53
CA GLU A 58 1.20 20.86 -0.11
C GLU A 58 -0.17 20.62 -0.72
N GLY A 59 -1.22 20.91 0.04
CA GLY A 59 -2.60 20.70 -0.40
C GLY A 59 -3.04 19.23 -0.43
N TRP A 60 -2.14 18.28 -0.15
CA TRP A 60 -2.51 16.88 -0.01
C TRP A 60 -3.40 16.67 1.21
N ASN A 61 -4.48 15.89 1.05
CA ASN A 61 -5.42 15.66 2.14
C ASN A 61 -4.89 14.56 3.09
N ALA A 62 -4.61 14.94 4.34
CA ALA A 62 -4.10 14.03 5.36
C ALA A 62 -5.03 12.82 5.67
N GLY A 63 -6.31 12.88 5.31
CA GLY A 63 -7.25 11.76 5.43
C GLY A 63 -7.06 10.66 4.38
N VAL A 64 -6.36 10.94 3.27
CA VAL A 64 -6.19 9.97 2.17
C VAL A 64 -4.76 9.54 1.91
N VAL A 65 -3.76 10.23 2.49
CA VAL A 65 -2.33 9.90 2.32
C VAL A 65 -1.97 8.46 2.71
N GLY A 66 -2.73 7.81 3.60
CA GLY A 66 -2.54 6.39 3.91
C GLY A 66 -2.88 5.44 2.76
N ILE A 67 -3.87 5.80 1.93
CA ILE A 67 -4.23 5.04 0.71
C ILE A 67 -3.18 5.29 -0.37
N VAL A 68 -2.68 6.54 -0.47
CA VAL A 68 -1.60 6.89 -1.40
C VAL A 68 -0.31 6.15 -1.05
N ALA A 69 0.05 6.07 0.23
CA ALA A 69 1.22 5.30 0.67
C ALA A 69 1.12 3.83 0.26
N SER A 70 -0.06 3.20 0.39
CA SER A 70 -0.29 1.83 -0.10
C SER A 70 -0.06 1.72 -1.60
N LYS A 71 -0.55 2.68 -2.40
CA LYS A 71 -0.35 2.69 -3.86
C LYS A 71 1.13 2.83 -4.25
N LEU A 72 1.91 3.63 -3.52
CA LEU A 72 3.35 3.73 -3.76
C LEU A 72 4.07 2.42 -3.42
N VAL A 73 3.69 1.75 -2.34
CA VAL A 73 4.22 0.42 -2.01
C VAL A 73 3.86 -0.59 -3.12
N GLU A 74 2.62 -0.60 -3.59
CA GLU A 74 2.18 -1.48 -4.69
C GLU A 74 2.97 -1.22 -5.98
N GLN A 75 3.24 0.05 -6.30
CA GLN A 75 3.89 0.44 -7.55
C GLN A 75 5.41 0.24 -7.54
N PHE A 76 6.07 0.56 -6.42
CA PHE A 76 7.54 0.61 -6.35
C PHE A 76 8.14 -0.49 -5.46
N TYR A 77 7.32 -1.21 -4.71
CA TYR A 77 7.73 -2.20 -3.71
C TYR A 77 8.87 -1.70 -2.80
N ARG A 78 8.62 -0.54 -2.21
CA ARG A 78 9.46 0.11 -1.19
C ARG A 78 8.55 0.51 -0.03
N PRO A 79 9.02 0.47 1.24
CA PRO A 79 8.34 1.18 2.31
C PRO A 79 8.13 2.64 1.91
N ALA A 80 6.93 3.15 2.14
CA ALA A 80 6.55 4.48 1.70
C ALA A 80 5.93 5.29 2.84
N VAL A 81 6.34 6.55 2.96
CA VAL A 81 5.80 7.58 3.85
C VAL A 81 5.27 8.72 2.99
N VAL A 82 4.01 9.07 3.17
CA VAL A 82 3.34 10.15 2.43
C VAL A 82 2.84 11.19 3.42
N LEU A 83 3.34 12.42 3.28
CA LEU A 83 3.10 13.53 4.20
C LEU A 83 2.31 14.65 3.52
N SER A 84 1.28 15.14 4.20
CA SER A 84 0.59 16.38 3.89
C SER A 84 1.27 17.53 4.63
N ILE A 85 1.62 18.59 3.91
CA ILE A 85 2.27 19.79 4.46
C ILE A 85 1.21 20.81 4.87
N ASP A 86 1.25 21.24 6.14
CA ASP A 86 0.51 22.38 6.69
C ASP A 86 1.51 23.50 7.00
N ARG A 87 1.68 24.44 6.05
CA ARG A 87 2.63 25.55 6.18
C ARG A 87 2.26 26.55 7.27
N GLU A 88 0.97 26.74 7.54
CA GLU A 88 0.52 27.68 8.58
C GLU A 88 0.94 27.21 9.97
N LYS A 89 0.90 25.88 10.19
CA LYS A 89 1.34 25.26 11.44
C LYS A 89 2.81 24.85 11.45
N GLY A 90 3.49 24.90 10.31
CA GLY A 90 4.89 24.46 10.19
C GLY A 90 5.08 22.95 10.40
N ILE A 91 4.06 22.14 10.11
CA ILE A 91 4.10 20.67 10.33
C ILE A 91 3.82 19.88 9.06
N ALA A 92 4.34 18.66 9.02
CA ALA A 92 3.94 17.62 8.09
C ALA A 92 3.16 16.54 8.86
N LYS A 93 2.01 16.10 8.33
CA LYS A 93 1.23 14.99 8.89
C LYS A 93 0.99 13.93 7.83
N GLY A 94 1.23 12.68 8.17
CA GLY A 94 1.11 11.63 7.17
C GLY A 94 0.92 10.23 7.68
N SER A 95 1.03 9.31 6.73
CA SER A 95 0.89 7.88 6.94
C SER A 95 1.99 7.14 6.18
N ALA A 96 2.35 5.99 6.72
CA ALA A 96 3.34 5.10 6.16
C ALA A 96 2.79 3.69 5.95
N ARG A 97 3.34 2.99 4.96
CA ARG A 97 3.07 1.58 4.64
C ARG A 97 4.39 0.88 4.35
N SER A 98 4.50 -0.36 4.80
CA SER A 98 5.74 -1.13 4.69
C SER A 98 5.65 -2.26 3.67
N ILE A 99 6.81 -2.87 3.40
CA ILE A 99 6.94 -4.18 2.74
C ILE A 99 7.31 -5.23 3.78
N HIS A 100 7.32 -6.51 3.37
CA HIS A 100 7.85 -7.57 4.21
C HIS A 100 9.34 -7.30 4.53
N GLY A 101 9.76 -7.56 5.78
CA GLY A 101 11.15 -7.37 6.21
C GLY A 101 11.46 -6.00 6.81
N PHE A 102 10.59 -4.99 6.64
CA PHE A 102 10.81 -3.65 7.23
C PHE A 102 9.75 -3.30 8.28
N ASP A 103 10.15 -3.18 9.55
CA ASP A 103 9.26 -2.79 10.65
C ASP A 103 9.20 -1.27 10.81
N LEU A 104 8.13 -0.64 10.32
CA LEU A 104 7.95 0.81 10.42
C LEU A 104 7.88 1.30 11.86
N PHE A 105 7.25 0.55 12.76
CA PHE A 105 7.09 1.01 14.14
C PHE A 105 8.43 1.02 14.88
N ALA A 106 9.24 -0.02 14.66
CA ALA A 106 10.60 -0.09 15.18
C ALA A 106 11.49 1.01 14.57
N SER A 107 11.47 1.19 13.25
CA SER A 107 12.27 2.22 12.55
C SER A 107 11.88 3.63 12.98
N LEU A 108 10.58 3.96 13.02
CA LEU A 108 10.12 5.27 13.50
C LEU A 108 10.42 5.48 14.99
N SER A 109 10.44 4.41 15.80
CA SER A 109 10.83 4.51 17.21
C SER A 109 12.29 4.94 17.40
N GLN A 110 13.16 4.72 16.43
CA GLN A 110 14.55 5.20 16.44
C GLN A 110 14.65 6.70 16.07
N CYS A 111 13.63 7.25 15.42
CA CYS A 111 13.54 8.67 15.03
C CYS A 111 12.61 9.48 15.95
N ARG A 112 12.43 9.04 17.20
CA ARG A 112 11.50 9.64 18.18
C ARG A 112 11.72 11.13 18.44
N ASP A 113 12.95 11.59 18.32
CA ASP A 113 13.35 12.98 18.47
C ASP A 113 12.72 13.91 17.42
N LEU A 114 12.43 13.39 16.21
CA LEU A 114 11.80 14.13 15.10
C LEU A 114 10.28 14.02 15.09
N LEU A 115 9.73 13.07 15.86
CA LEU A 115 8.34 12.63 15.76
C LEU A 115 7.58 12.96 17.04
N PRO A 116 7.09 14.21 17.22
CA PRO A 116 6.31 14.60 18.39
C PRO A 116 5.11 13.67 18.61
N HIS A 117 4.50 13.18 17.52
CA HIS A 117 3.42 12.20 17.55
C HIS A 117 3.61 11.16 16.45
N PHE A 118 3.70 9.89 16.82
CA PHE A 118 3.60 8.77 15.87
C PHE A 118 3.04 7.52 16.57
N GLY A 119 2.52 6.59 15.78
CA GLY A 119 2.04 5.31 16.28
C GLY A 119 1.60 4.39 15.14
N GLY A 120 1.41 3.11 15.44
CA GLY A 120 0.98 2.12 14.46
C GLY A 120 1.51 0.71 14.76
N HIS A 121 1.76 -0.02 13.68
CA HIS A 121 2.18 -1.41 13.63
C HIS A 121 3.33 -1.57 12.63
N PRO A 122 4.00 -2.74 12.57
CA PRO A 122 5.12 -2.95 11.66
C PRO A 122 4.83 -2.61 10.18
N MET A 123 3.61 -2.87 9.71
CA MET A 123 3.21 -2.63 8.32
C MET A 123 2.59 -1.25 8.04
N ALA A 124 2.25 -0.48 9.06
CA ALA A 124 1.53 0.78 8.89
C ALA A 124 1.70 1.70 10.10
N ALA A 125 2.02 2.97 9.86
CA ALA A 125 2.14 3.97 10.92
C ALA A 125 1.53 5.31 10.49
N GLY A 126 1.08 6.09 11.47
CA GLY A 126 0.71 7.50 11.31
C GLY A 126 1.70 8.37 12.07
N MET A 127 1.99 9.56 11.55
CA MET A 127 2.98 10.46 12.15
C MET A 127 2.68 11.94 11.92
N THR A 128 3.29 12.78 12.76
CA THR A 128 3.37 14.23 12.62
C THR A 128 4.76 14.68 13.04
N LEU A 129 5.36 15.59 12.28
CA LEU A 129 6.70 16.15 12.49
C LEU A 129 6.78 17.61 11.99
N SER A 130 7.86 18.31 12.35
CA SER A 130 8.15 19.63 11.77
C SER A 130 8.41 19.52 10.27
N LEU A 131 8.08 20.56 9.50
CA LEU A 131 8.46 20.62 8.08
C LEU A 131 9.97 20.56 7.88
N ASP A 132 10.73 21.14 8.80
CA ASP A 132 12.19 21.17 8.73
C ASP A 132 12.82 19.78 8.96
N ASP A 133 12.10 18.87 9.62
CA ASP A 133 12.59 17.53 9.97
C ASP A 133 12.31 16.47 8.87
N VAL A 134 11.61 16.84 7.79
CA VAL A 134 11.21 15.88 6.73
C VAL A 134 12.41 15.27 6.03
N GLU A 135 13.43 16.09 5.74
CA GLU A 135 14.66 15.60 5.09
C GLU A 135 15.46 14.67 6.01
N GLU A 136 15.60 15.07 7.27
CA GLU A 136 16.28 14.26 8.28
C GLU A 136 15.58 12.91 8.49
N LEU A 137 14.24 12.90 8.56
CA LEU A 137 13.47 11.66 8.65
C LEU A 137 13.73 10.76 7.43
N ARG A 138 13.75 11.34 6.21
CA ARG A 138 14.03 10.59 4.98
C ARG A 138 15.39 9.92 5.03
N GLN A 139 16.42 10.66 5.43
CA GLN A 139 17.77 10.13 5.52
C GLN A 139 17.84 8.98 6.53
N ARG A 140 17.37 9.20 7.77
CA ARG A 140 17.43 8.18 8.82
C ARG A 140 16.67 6.90 8.47
N LEU A 141 15.48 7.01 7.84
CA LEU A 141 14.74 5.83 7.42
C LEU A 141 15.44 5.06 6.31
N ASN A 142 16.13 5.74 5.39
CA ASN A 142 16.93 5.09 4.36
C ASN A 142 18.17 4.41 4.95
N ASP A 143 18.84 5.03 5.92
CA ASP A 143 19.99 4.44 6.61
C ASP A 143 19.59 3.19 7.40
N ILE A 144 18.50 3.25 8.17
CA ILE A 144 17.95 2.08 8.87
C ILE A 144 17.61 0.98 7.86
N ALA A 145 16.96 1.32 6.75
CA ALA A 145 16.63 0.34 5.71
C ALA A 145 17.88 -0.27 5.04
N ALA A 146 18.97 0.48 4.90
CA ALA A 146 20.23 -0.04 4.38
C ALA A 146 20.89 -1.04 5.35
N GLU A 147 20.69 -0.89 6.65
CA GLU A 147 21.17 -1.81 7.67
C GLU A 147 20.28 -3.06 7.83
N THR A 148 18.98 -2.92 7.59
CA THR A 148 18.00 -3.99 7.87
C THR A 148 17.53 -4.77 6.65
N LEU A 149 17.59 -4.20 5.45
CA LEU A 149 17.07 -4.82 4.21
C LEU A 149 18.20 -5.17 3.25
N SER A 150 18.09 -6.36 2.68
CA SER A 150 18.90 -6.82 1.55
C SER A 150 18.28 -6.41 0.21
N GLU A 151 19.01 -6.60 -0.89
CA GLU A 151 18.45 -6.39 -2.24
C GLU A 151 17.29 -7.33 -2.56
N ASP A 152 17.31 -8.55 -2.02
CA ASP A 152 16.26 -9.55 -2.25
C ASP A 152 14.92 -9.14 -1.60
N ASP A 153 14.97 -8.39 -0.50
CA ASP A 153 13.76 -7.91 0.20
C ASP A 153 12.95 -6.91 -0.65
N PHE A 154 13.58 -6.29 -1.65
CA PHE A 154 12.94 -5.39 -2.61
C PHE A 154 12.29 -6.11 -3.79
N THR A 155 12.32 -7.44 -3.79
CA THR A 155 11.57 -8.27 -4.73
C THR A 155 10.33 -8.81 -4.03
N PRO A 156 9.11 -8.55 -4.55
CA PRO A 156 7.89 -9.09 -3.96
C PRO A 156 7.95 -10.62 -3.85
N PRO A 157 7.85 -11.20 -2.63
CA PRO A 157 7.82 -12.64 -2.47
C PRO A 157 6.50 -13.20 -3.00
N THR A 158 6.58 -14.33 -3.68
CA THR A 158 5.41 -15.12 -4.07
C THR A 158 5.31 -16.30 -3.12
N PHE A 159 4.35 -16.24 -2.19
CA PHE A 159 4.08 -17.34 -1.27
C PHE A 159 3.25 -18.42 -1.96
N ILE A 160 3.79 -19.63 -2.05
CA ILE A 160 3.15 -20.80 -2.64
C ILE A 160 2.64 -21.68 -1.51
N ASP A 161 1.36 -22.05 -1.55
CA ASP A 161 0.71 -22.88 -0.51
C ASP A 161 0.88 -24.38 -0.77
N ALA A 162 0.97 -24.78 -2.04
CA ALA A 162 1.17 -26.17 -2.45
C ALA A 162 1.81 -26.24 -3.84
N SER A 163 2.49 -27.34 -4.14
CA SER A 163 2.84 -27.71 -5.52
C SER A 163 2.01 -28.90 -5.98
N CYS A 164 1.76 -28.98 -7.29
CA CYS A 164 1.13 -30.15 -7.91
C CYS A 164 1.61 -30.37 -9.34
N SER A 165 1.35 -31.58 -9.84
CA SER A 165 1.50 -31.92 -11.25
C SER A 165 0.27 -31.52 -12.06
N ILE A 166 0.42 -31.42 -13.39
CA ILE A 166 -0.72 -31.17 -14.30
C ILE A 166 -1.84 -32.20 -14.12
N ALA A 167 -1.52 -33.46 -13.83
CA ALA A 167 -2.51 -34.53 -13.69
C ALA A 167 -3.47 -34.31 -12.50
N GLU A 168 -3.03 -33.57 -11.48
CA GLU A 168 -3.81 -33.27 -10.28
C GLU A 168 -4.75 -32.06 -10.46
N LEU A 169 -4.58 -31.29 -11.53
CA LEU A 169 -5.40 -30.12 -11.87
C LEU A 169 -6.75 -30.55 -12.45
N THR A 170 -7.59 -31.10 -11.58
CA THR A 170 -8.95 -31.52 -11.92
C THR A 170 -9.99 -30.50 -11.45
N LEU A 171 -11.18 -30.51 -12.06
CA LEU A 171 -12.30 -29.67 -11.62
C LEU A 171 -12.71 -29.98 -10.18
N ASP A 172 -12.59 -31.23 -9.75
CA ASP A 172 -12.90 -31.63 -8.38
C ASP A 172 -11.86 -31.13 -7.37
N ALA A 173 -10.57 -31.09 -7.74
CA ALA A 173 -9.55 -30.42 -6.95
C ALA A 173 -9.85 -28.91 -6.80
N ALA A 174 -10.21 -28.23 -7.89
CA ALA A 174 -10.59 -26.81 -7.85
C ALA A 174 -11.82 -26.56 -6.96
N ARG A 175 -12.87 -27.39 -7.07
CA ARG A 175 -14.04 -27.33 -6.18
C ARG A 175 -13.68 -27.63 -4.73
N GLY A 176 -12.71 -28.52 -4.50
CA GLY A 176 -12.16 -28.79 -3.18
C GLY A 176 -11.56 -27.54 -2.54
N LEU A 177 -10.80 -26.76 -3.30
CA LEU A 177 -10.21 -25.50 -2.82
C LEU A 177 -11.27 -24.46 -2.48
N GLU A 178 -12.36 -24.37 -3.24
CA GLU A 178 -13.46 -23.43 -2.95
C GLU A 178 -14.14 -23.69 -1.59
N ARG A 179 -13.98 -24.88 -1.02
CA ARG A 179 -14.50 -25.19 0.33
C ARG A 179 -13.76 -24.45 1.45
N PHE A 180 -12.60 -23.86 1.18
CA PHE A 180 -11.87 -23.01 2.13
C PHE A 180 -12.39 -21.57 2.17
N ALA A 181 -13.38 -21.23 1.34
CA ALA A 181 -14.06 -19.95 1.40
C ALA A 181 -14.77 -19.75 2.77
N PRO A 182 -14.97 -18.50 3.23
CA PRO A 182 -14.73 -17.25 2.52
C PRO A 182 -13.25 -16.86 2.49
N PHE A 183 -12.81 -16.42 1.31
CA PHE A 183 -11.46 -15.86 1.14
C PHE A 183 -11.45 -14.37 1.46
N GLY A 184 -10.30 -13.90 1.95
CA GLY A 184 -10.11 -12.50 2.30
C GLY A 184 -8.80 -12.27 3.05
N VAL A 185 -8.72 -11.15 3.76
CA VAL A 185 -7.57 -10.83 4.62
C VAL A 185 -7.45 -11.91 5.70
N GLY A 186 -6.29 -12.56 5.79
CA GLY A 186 -6.03 -13.67 6.71
C GLY A 186 -6.43 -15.06 6.20
N ASN A 187 -7.10 -15.16 5.04
CA ASN A 187 -7.39 -16.40 4.33
C ASN A 187 -7.38 -16.14 2.81
N PRO A 188 -6.21 -15.85 2.20
CA PRO A 188 -6.12 -15.61 0.77
C PRO A 188 -6.50 -16.87 -0.02
N ARG A 189 -6.82 -16.70 -1.30
CA ARG A 189 -6.99 -17.86 -2.18
C ARG A 189 -5.66 -18.62 -2.28
N PRO A 190 -5.66 -19.95 -2.16
CA PRO A 190 -4.44 -20.74 -2.26
C PRO A 190 -3.74 -20.53 -3.60
N LEU A 191 -2.45 -20.22 -3.56
CA LEU A 191 -1.59 -20.14 -4.73
C LEU A 191 -0.85 -21.46 -4.89
N VAL A 192 -1.12 -22.15 -6.00
CA VAL A 192 -0.56 -23.49 -6.27
C VAL A 192 0.47 -23.40 -7.39
N LEU A 193 1.67 -23.93 -7.15
CA LEU A 193 2.72 -24.06 -8.14
C LEU A 193 2.50 -25.34 -8.97
N ILE A 194 2.47 -25.20 -10.29
CA ILE A 194 2.40 -26.35 -11.19
C ILE A 194 3.80 -26.74 -11.62
N GLU A 195 4.24 -27.92 -11.24
CA GLU A 195 5.56 -28.44 -11.56
C GLU A 195 5.55 -29.26 -12.87
N GLY A 196 6.66 -29.19 -13.61
CA GLY A 196 6.83 -30.00 -14.82
C GLY A 196 5.88 -29.64 -15.98
N ALA A 197 5.29 -28.44 -15.96
CA ALA A 197 4.45 -27.95 -17.05
C ALA A 197 5.27 -27.32 -18.18
N SER A 198 4.91 -27.62 -19.43
CA SER A 198 5.45 -26.94 -20.61
C SER A 198 4.38 -26.05 -21.26
N VAL A 199 4.74 -24.82 -21.61
CA VAL A 199 3.87 -23.92 -22.36
C VAL A 199 3.79 -24.37 -23.81
N GLU A 200 2.64 -24.90 -24.23
CA GLU A 200 2.42 -25.34 -25.62
C GLU A 200 2.15 -24.16 -26.55
N THR A 201 1.36 -23.17 -26.10
CA THR A 201 1.07 -21.97 -26.87
C THR A 201 0.91 -20.77 -25.95
N MET A 202 1.50 -19.65 -26.35
CA MET A 202 1.30 -18.34 -25.72
C MET A 202 0.60 -17.44 -26.74
N ARG A 203 -0.59 -16.95 -26.39
CA ARG A 203 -1.31 -15.96 -27.21
C ARG A 203 -1.67 -14.77 -26.35
N ARG A 204 -1.44 -13.58 -26.90
CA ARG A 204 -1.88 -12.34 -26.27
C ARG A 204 -3.36 -12.12 -26.55
N VAL A 205 -4.14 -11.83 -25.52
CA VAL A 205 -5.58 -11.54 -25.62
C VAL A 205 -5.86 -10.21 -24.91
N GLY A 206 -6.52 -9.28 -25.60
CA GLY A 206 -6.82 -7.92 -25.08
C GLY A 206 -6.38 -6.80 -26.02
N ALA A 207 -7.05 -5.64 -25.94
CA ALA A 207 -6.82 -4.50 -26.84
C ALA A 207 -5.60 -3.63 -26.47
N ASN A 208 -5.11 -3.69 -25.23
CA ASN A 208 -4.03 -2.84 -24.76
C ASN A 208 -2.87 -3.74 -24.28
N GLY A 209 -1.85 -3.87 -25.13
CA GLY A 209 -0.67 -4.70 -24.90
C GLY A 209 0.31 -4.18 -23.83
N ALA A 210 -0.17 -3.83 -22.64
CA ALA A 210 0.68 -3.62 -21.48
C ALA A 210 0.97 -4.97 -20.81
N ILE A 211 2.25 -5.22 -20.51
CA ILE A 211 2.75 -6.34 -19.70
C ILE A 211 2.59 -5.94 -18.24
#